data_AF-A0A661HWP8-F1
#
_entry.id   AF-A0A661HWP8-F1
#
_cell.length_a   1.000
_cell.length_b   1.000
_cell.length_c   1.000
_cell.angle_alpha   90.00
_cell.angle_beta   90.00
_cell.angle_gamma   90.00
#
_symmetry.space_group_name_H-M   'P 1'
#
loop_
_entity.id
_entity.type
_entity.pdbx_description
1 polymer ?
#
loop_
_entity_poly.entity_id
_entity_poly.type
_entity_poly.pdbx_seq_one_letter_code
_entity_poly.pdbx_strand_id
1 'polypeptide(L)'
;GSTDFSALGELTASLLEKKKPKIVLLFTDGGDEEAIAGFSEILKANEIDLYVVLVGTDKGAPVIDENGKPFTQKDGTIAISQRNDALGEVAKENGGAYVVAGNGDADIKQLVSVIRGKYKNQQQGEVTVKERVEFFYYPLGLGLLFLLISFGSLPRRREI
;
A
#
# COMPACT_ATOMS: atom_id res chain seq x y z
N GLY A 1 -0.90 24.13 9.38
CA GLY A 1 0.24 23.27 9.04
C GLY A 1 0.20 23.09 7.56
N SER A 2 1.34 23.19 6.88
CA SER A 2 1.41 22.92 5.44
C SER A 2 1.30 21.42 5.19
N THR A 3 0.87 21.05 3.98
CA THR A 3 0.85 19.65 3.56
C THR A 3 2.25 19.24 3.11
N ASP A 4 2.80 18.16 3.68
CA ASP A 4 4.11 17.61 3.30
C ASP A 4 3.94 16.32 2.51
N PHE A 5 3.84 16.45 1.18
CA PHE A 5 3.74 15.29 0.31
C PHE A 5 5.08 14.58 0.09
N SER A 6 6.22 15.25 0.33
CA SER A 6 7.53 14.63 0.20
C SER A 6 7.73 13.55 1.27
N ALA A 7 7.44 13.88 2.54
CA ALA A 7 7.48 12.91 3.63
C ALA A 7 6.52 11.73 3.41
N LEU A 8 5.32 12.00 2.86
CA LEU A 8 4.37 10.96 2.48
C LEU A 8 4.93 10.04 1.38
N GLY A 9 5.59 10.61 0.38
CA GLY A 9 6.24 9.87 -0.70
C GLY A 9 7.34 8.95 -0.21
N GLU A 10 8.24 9.45 0.62
CA GLU A 10 9.36 8.67 1.18
C GLU A 10 8.84 7.52 2.07
N LEU A 11 7.88 7.81 2.95
CA LEU A 11 7.26 6.80 3.79
C LEU A 11 6.58 5.71 2.94
N THR A 12 5.83 6.13 1.92
CA THR A 12 5.19 5.21 0.99
C THR A 12 6.21 4.32 0.28
N ALA A 13 7.28 4.90 -0.25
CA ALA A 13 8.33 4.18 -0.93
C ALA A 13 8.97 3.12 -0.04
N SER A 14 9.26 3.47 1.21
CA SER A 14 9.75 2.54 2.22
C SER A 14 8.76 1.41 2.51
N LEU A 15 7.47 1.73 2.72
CA LEU A 15 6.44 0.73 3.03
C LEU A 15 6.18 -0.24 1.87
N LEU A 16 6.27 0.24 0.62
CA LEU A 16 5.97 -0.53 -0.57
C LEU A 16 7.19 -1.17 -1.24
N GLU A 17 8.41 -1.02 -0.67
CA GLU A 17 9.67 -1.48 -1.26
C GLU A 17 9.61 -2.92 -1.78
N LYS A 18 9.02 -3.84 -1.01
CA LYS A 18 8.93 -5.29 -1.32
C LYS A 18 7.61 -5.71 -1.99
N LYS A 19 6.74 -4.77 -2.33
CA LYS A 19 5.43 -5.04 -2.92
C LYS A 19 5.49 -4.88 -4.44
N LYS A 20 4.77 -5.74 -5.16
CA LYS A 20 4.49 -5.62 -6.59
C LYS A 20 3.06 -6.09 -6.85
N PRO A 21 2.19 -5.29 -7.49
CA PRO A 21 2.39 -3.88 -7.85
C PRO A 21 2.48 -2.96 -6.61
N LYS A 22 3.06 -1.78 -6.78
CA LYS A 22 3.05 -0.71 -5.77
C LYS A 22 1.96 0.30 -6.12
N ILE A 23 0.99 0.45 -5.24
CA ILE A 23 -0.19 1.29 -5.48
C ILE A 23 -0.44 2.14 -4.25
N VAL A 24 -0.71 3.42 -4.45
CA VAL A 24 -1.25 4.32 -3.42
C VAL A 24 -2.61 4.82 -3.85
N LEU A 25 -3.56 4.80 -2.92
CA LEU A 25 -4.85 5.48 -3.04
C LEU A 25 -4.90 6.56 -1.96
N LEU A 26 -4.93 7.82 -2.40
CA LEU A 26 -4.87 8.98 -1.53
C LEU A 26 -6.21 9.73 -1.53
N PHE A 27 -6.72 10.03 -0.34
CA PHE A 27 -7.90 10.87 -0.13
C PHE A 27 -7.44 12.19 0.47
N THR A 28 -7.67 13.29 -0.23
CA THR A 28 -7.13 14.60 0.17
C THR A 28 -7.87 15.74 -0.52
N ASP A 29 -7.79 16.95 0.02
CA ASP A 29 -8.22 18.17 -0.67
C ASP A 29 -7.20 18.63 -1.72
N GLY A 30 -5.99 18.07 -1.75
CA GLY A 30 -4.99 18.30 -2.80
C GLY A 30 -3.80 19.14 -2.36
N GLY A 31 -3.83 19.75 -1.16
CA GLY A 31 -2.70 20.46 -0.57
C GLY A 31 -2.11 21.60 -1.43
N ASP A 32 -0.87 21.99 -1.15
CA ASP A 32 -0.19 23.11 -1.81
C ASP A 32 0.60 22.65 -3.05
N GLU A 33 0.56 23.43 -4.15
CA GLU A 33 1.22 23.08 -5.42
C GLU A 33 2.74 22.83 -5.29
N GLU A 34 3.44 23.64 -4.47
CA GLU A 34 4.88 23.53 -4.27
C GLU A 34 5.29 22.18 -3.66
N ALA A 35 4.43 21.60 -2.81
CA ALA A 35 4.69 20.30 -2.18
C ALA A 35 4.40 19.11 -3.12
N ILE A 36 3.55 19.30 -4.14
CA ILE A 36 3.12 18.24 -5.05
C ILE A 36 4.23 17.82 -6.02
N ALA A 37 5.12 18.74 -6.41
CA ALA A 37 6.19 18.45 -7.37
C ALA A 37 7.17 17.38 -6.85
N GLY A 38 7.67 17.52 -5.62
CA GLY A 38 8.58 16.54 -5.02
C GLY A 38 7.95 15.15 -4.85
N PHE A 39 6.65 15.11 -4.58
CA PHE A 39 5.91 13.86 -4.48
C PHE A 39 5.88 13.07 -5.80
N SER A 40 5.63 13.75 -6.92
CA SER A 40 5.62 13.13 -8.25
C SER A 40 6.96 12.46 -8.57
N GLU A 41 8.08 13.13 -8.27
CA GLU A 41 9.42 12.57 -8.52
C GLU A 41 9.69 11.32 -7.69
N ILE A 42 9.34 11.33 -6.41
CA ILE A 42 9.51 10.18 -5.51
C ILE A 42 8.68 8.99 -6.00
N LEU A 43 7.44 9.22 -6.41
CA LEU A 43 6.55 8.16 -6.91
C LEU A 43 7.07 7.54 -8.21
N LYS A 44 7.49 8.36 -9.19
CA LYS A 44 8.09 7.89 -10.44
C LYS A 44 9.36 7.09 -10.20
N ALA A 45 10.25 7.58 -9.33
CA ALA A 45 11.51 6.90 -9.01
C ALA A 45 11.31 5.52 -8.37
N ASN A 46 10.18 5.30 -7.69
CA ASN A 46 9.88 4.06 -6.98
C ASN A 46 8.88 3.15 -7.70
N GLU A 47 8.45 3.51 -8.91
CA GLU A 47 7.43 2.80 -9.70
C GLU A 47 6.11 2.62 -8.92
N ILE A 48 5.65 3.69 -8.26
CA ILE A 48 4.42 3.67 -7.46
C ILE A 48 3.30 4.32 -8.26
N ASP A 49 2.25 3.54 -8.52
CA ASP A 49 1.05 4.07 -9.18
C ASP A 49 0.19 4.85 -8.18
N LEU A 50 -0.14 6.10 -8.51
CA LEU A 50 -0.93 6.99 -7.65
C LEU A 50 -2.37 7.12 -8.13
N TYR A 51 -3.32 6.80 -7.25
CA TYR A 51 -4.73 7.08 -7.44
C TYR A 51 -5.19 8.10 -6.39
N VAL A 52 -6.01 9.07 -6.81
CA VAL A 52 -6.42 10.18 -5.92
C VAL A 52 -7.94 10.32 -5.91
N VAL A 53 -8.48 10.49 -4.72
CA VAL A 53 -9.85 10.94 -4.49
C VAL A 53 -9.78 12.34 -3.91
N LEU A 54 -10.05 13.33 -4.75
CA LEU A 54 -10.03 14.73 -4.36
C LEU A 54 -11.31 15.07 -3.61
N VAL A 55 -11.18 15.61 -2.40
CA VAL A 55 -12.29 15.95 -1.51
C VAL A 55 -12.42 17.47 -1.41
N GLY A 56 -13.65 17.95 -1.25
CA GLY A 56 -13.92 19.37 -1.10
C GLY A 56 -14.32 20.04 -2.41
N THR A 57 -14.43 21.37 -2.34
CA THR A 57 -14.95 22.19 -3.44
C THR A 57 -13.89 23.15 -3.96
N ASP A 58 -14.03 23.52 -5.22
CA ASP A 58 -13.26 24.58 -5.89
C ASP A 58 -13.46 25.95 -5.26
N LYS A 59 -14.61 26.21 -4.60
CA LYS A 59 -14.85 27.47 -3.90
C LYS A 59 -14.23 27.52 -2.51
N GLY A 60 -13.94 26.36 -1.94
CA GLY A 60 -13.46 26.19 -0.58
C GLY A 60 -14.51 26.50 0.50
N ALA A 61 -14.20 26.11 1.72
CA ALA A 61 -15.03 26.36 2.90
C ALA A 61 -14.17 26.68 4.13
N PRO A 62 -14.69 27.46 5.10
CA PRO A 62 -14.02 27.68 6.36
C PRO A 62 -13.77 26.38 7.12
N VAL A 63 -12.55 26.20 7.61
CA VAL A 63 -12.24 25.12 8.56
C VAL A 63 -12.89 25.47 9.89
N ILE A 64 -13.66 24.54 10.45
CA ILE A 64 -14.39 24.74 11.69
C ILE A 64 -13.62 24.09 12.85
N ASP A 65 -13.45 24.82 13.94
CA ASP A 65 -12.83 24.32 15.17
C ASP A 65 -13.79 23.42 15.97
N GLU A 66 -13.28 22.81 17.05
CA GLU A 66 -14.07 21.94 17.92
C GLU A 66 -15.28 22.63 18.57
N ASN A 67 -15.29 23.97 18.61
CA ASN A 67 -16.35 24.79 19.18
C ASN A 67 -17.38 25.27 18.14
N GLY A 68 -17.25 24.85 16.87
CA GLY A 68 -18.14 25.28 15.80
C GLY A 68 -17.81 26.67 15.22
N LYS A 69 -16.64 27.24 15.53
CA LYS A 69 -16.20 28.56 15.04
C LYS A 69 -15.20 28.43 13.90
N PRO A 70 -15.13 29.39 12.97
CA PRO A 70 -14.08 29.41 11.96
C PRO A 70 -12.69 29.47 12.59
N PHE A 71 -11.82 28.55 12.17
CA PHE A 71 -10.43 28.53 12.58
C PHE A 71 -9.73 29.78 12.03
N THR A 72 -9.05 30.50 12.92
CA THR A 72 -8.33 31.74 12.57
C THR A 72 -6.83 31.46 12.55
N GLN A 73 -6.17 31.87 11.48
CA GLN A 73 -4.73 31.77 11.32
C GLN A 73 -3.99 32.78 12.21
N LYS A 74 -2.67 32.65 12.29
CA LYS A 74 -1.81 33.54 13.11
C LYS A 74 -1.86 35.00 12.67
N ASP A 75 -2.18 35.25 11.41
CA ASP A 75 -2.31 36.58 10.82
C ASP A 75 -3.71 37.22 11.01
N GLY A 76 -4.64 36.50 11.68
CA GLY A 76 -6.01 36.96 11.91
C GLY A 76 -7.00 36.64 10.79
N THR A 77 -6.56 35.97 9.72
CA THR A 77 -7.46 35.55 8.63
C THR A 77 -8.16 34.23 8.94
N ILE A 78 -9.34 34.00 8.35
CA ILE A 78 -10.04 32.71 8.45
C ILE A 78 -9.33 31.70 7.55
N ALA A 79 -9.05 30.50 8.08
CA ALA A 79 -8.54 29.40 7.28
C ALA A 79 -9.63 28.84 6.37
N ILE A 80 -9.39 28.88 5.06
CA ILE A 80 -10.24 28.29 4.04
C ILE A 80 -9.51 27.09 3.45
N SER A 81 -10.14 25.91 3.49
CA SER A 81 -9.66 24.73 2.75
C SER A 81 -10.38 24.68 1.40
N GLN A 82 -9.61 24.51 0.34
CA GLN A 82 -10.08 24.49 -1.04
C GLN A 82 -9.48 23.27 -1.74
N ARG A 83 -10.27 22.67 -2.63
CA ARG A 83 -9.78 21.57 -3.45
C ARG A 83 -8.73 22.06 -4.44
N ASN A 84 -7.58 21.39 -4.46
CA ASN A 84 -6.51 21.57 -5.43
C ASN A 84 -6.46 20.39 -6.41
N ASP A 85 -6.80 20.67 -7.67
CA ASP A 85 -6.87 19.67 -8.74
C ASP A 85 -5.48 19.29 -9.31
N ALA A 86 -4.41 20.02 -8.96
CA ALA A 86 -3.05 19.74 -9.44
C ALA A 86 -2.57 18.33 -9.07
N LEU A 87 -2.95 17.83 -7.90
CA LEU A 87 -2.62 16.47 -7.47
C LEU A 87 -3.28 15.40 -8.36
N GLY A 88 -4.42 15.72 -8.98
CA GLY A 88 -5.06 14.87 -9.96
C GLY A 88 -4.20 14.68 -11.22
N GLU A 89 -3.56 15.74 -11.71
CA GLU A 89 -2.65 15.63 -12.85
C GLU A 89 -1.40 14.82 -12.50
N VAL A 90 -0.86 14.98 -11.29
CA VAL A 90 0.22 14.11 -10.79
C VAL A 90 -0.18 12.64 -10.74
N ALA A 91 -1.42 12.32 -10.36
CA ALA A 91 -1.93 10.95 -10.38
C ALA A 91 -1.90 10.33 -11.80
N LYS A 92 -2.29 11.11 -12.82
CA LYS A 92 -2.24 10.68 -14.22
C LYS A 92 -0.80 10.48 -14.70
N GLU A 93 0.10 11.38 -14.33
CA GLU A 93 1.53 11.26 -14.69
C GLU A 93 2.22 10.07 -14.04
N ASN A 94 1.74 9.65 -12.86
CA ASN A 94 2.24 8.51 -12.10
C ASN A 94 1.41 7.24 -12.37
N GLY A 95 0.91 7.07 -13.59
CA GLY A 95 0.30 5.81 -14.06
C GLY A 95 -1.05 5.45 -13.46
N GLY A 96 -1.65 6.31 -12.62
CA GLY A 96 -2.97 6.08 -12.05
C GLY A 96 -4.03 7.04 -12.61
N ALA A 97 -5.01 7.35 -11.77
CA ALA A 97 -6.17 8.18 -12.14
C ALA A 97 -6.71 8.88 -10.90
N TYR A 98 -7.48 9.95 -11.11
CA TYR A 98 -8.18 10.63 -10.02
C TYR A 98 -9.67 10.75 -10.28
N VAL A 99 -10.41 10.98 -9.20
CA VAL A 99 -11.81 11.40 -9.22
C VAL A 99 -12.03 12.49 -8.18
N VAL A 100 -13.02 13.34 -8.41
CA VAL A 100 -13.52 14.27 -7.40
C VAL A 100 -14.65 13.56 -6.63
N ALA A 101 -14.57 13.57 -5.31
CA ALA A 101 -15.61 12.99 -4.47
C ALA A 101 -16.92 13.80 -4.58
N GLY A 102 -17.93 13.20 -5.19
CA GLY A 102 -19.30 13.69 -5.16
C GLY A 102 -20.11 13.13 -3.98
N ASN A 103 -21.41 13.44 -3.96
CA ASN A 103 -22.35 12.92 -2.95
C ASN A 103 -22.76 11.45 -3.19
N GLY A 104 -22.29 10.83 -4.27
CA GLY A 104 -22.63 9.47 -4.68
C GLY A 104 -21.40 8.56 -4.80
N ASP A 105 -21.64 7.30 -5.15
CA ASP A 105 -20.58 6.28 -5.23
C ASP A 105 -20.10 5.97 -6.66
N ALA A 106 -20.69 6.60 -7.67
CA ALA A 106 -20.42 6.32 -9.08
C ALA A 106 -18.94 6.57 -9.44
N ASP A 107 -18.39 7.71 -9.04
CA ASP A 107 -17.01 8.10 -9.36
C ASP A 107 -16.01 7.16 -8.69
N ILE A 108 -16.24 6.83 -7.42
CA ILE A 108 -15.40 5.89 -6.67
C ILE A 108 -15.47 4.49 -7.29
N LYS A 109 -16.67 4.03 -7.69
CA LYS A 109 -16.82 2.73 -8.39
C LYS A 109 -16.06 2.71 -9.71
N GLN A 110 -16.08 3.80 -10.47
CA GLN A 110 -15.30 3.93 -11.70
C GLN A 110 -13.80 3.83 -11.41
N LEU A 111 -13.29 4.56 -10.40
CA LEU A 111 -11.89 4.48 -9.99
C LEU A 111 -11.47 3.06 -9.60
N VAL A 112 -12.30 2.37 -8.80
CA VAL A 112 -12.08 0.97 -8.41
C VAL A 112 -12.06 0.05 -9.63
N SER A 113 -12.93 0.29 -10.62
CA SER A 113 -12.92 -0.47 -11.87
C SER A 113 -11.62 -0.27 -12.67
N VAL A 114 -11.11 0.96 -12.73
CA VAL A 114 -9.82 1.27 -13.39
C VAL A 114 -8.67 0.53 -12.69
N ILE A 115 -8.59 0.62 -11.36
CA ILE A 115 -7.57 -0.07 -10.56
C ILE A 115 -7.65 -1.59 -10.80
N ARG A 116 -8.84 -2.19 -10.67
CA ARG A 116 -9.02 -3.64 -10.90
C ARG A 116 -8.67 -4.06 -12.32
N GLY A 117 -9.02 -3.25 -13.32
CA GLY A 117 -8.70 -3.49 -14.72
C GLY A 117 -7.19 -3.55 -14.96
N LYS A 118 -6.44 -2.59 -14.40
CA LYS A 118 -4.99 -2.51 -14.57
C LYS A 118 -4.24 -3.69 -13.94
N TYR A 119 -4.66 -4.15 -12.75
CA TYR A 119 -3.92 -5.18 -12.01
C TYR A 119 -4.56 -6.58 -12.01
N LYS A 120 -5.58 -6.81 -12.83
CA LYS A 120 -6.34 -8.08 -12.89
C LYS A 120 -5.45 -9.32 -13.02
N ASN A 121 -4.38 -9.23 -13.81
CA ASN A 121 -3.49 -10.35 -14.11
C ASN A 121 -2.39 -10.55 -13.04
N GLN A 122 -2.09 -9.54 -12.21
CA GLN A 122 -1.07 -9.68 -11.16
C GLN A 122 -1.57 -10.41 -9.93
N GLN A 123 -2.88 -10.46 -9.70
CA GLN A 123 -3.46 -11.32 -8.65
C GLN A 123 -3.36 -12.82 -8.96
N GLN A 124 -3.03 -13.18 -10.21
CA GLN A 124 -2.82 -14.57 -10.62
C GLN A 124 -1.36 -15.03 -10.46
N GLY A 125 -0.44 -14.12 -10.10
CA GLY A 125 0.95 -14.45 -9.85
C GLY A 125 1.07 -15.33 -8.61
N GLU A 126 1.42 -16.59 -8.84
CA GLU A 126 1.80 -17.62 -7.87
C GLU A 126 1.71 -17.16 -6.41
N VAL A 127 0.61 -17.52 -5.75
CA VAL A 127 0.65 -17.70 -4.30
C VAL A 127 1.56 -18.92 -4.09
N THR A 128 2.87 -18.72 -4.14
CA THR A 128 3.84 -19.69 -3.62
C THR A 128 3.62 -19.65 -2.11
N VAL A 129 2.55 -20.30 -1.65
CA VAL A 129 2.40 -20.67 -0.26
C VAL A 129 3.68 -21.44 0.04
N LYS A 130 4.58 -20.83 0.82
CA LYS A 130 5.71 -21.56 1.39
C LYS A 130 5.14 -22.55 2.38
N GLU A 131 4.60 -23.64 1.86
CA GLU A 131 4.14 -24.74 2.66
C GLU A 131 5.40 -25.32 3.30
N ARG A 132 5.47 -25.19 4.62
CA ARG A 132 6.58 -25.72 5.40
C ARG A 132 6.44 -27.24 5.36
N VAL A 133 7.13 -27.87 4.41
CA VAL A 133 7.21 -29.33 4.35
C VAL A 133 8.06 -29.79 5.53
N GLU A 134 7.43 -30.44 6.51
CA GLU A 134 8.12 -30.94 7.70
C GLU A 134 8.85 -32.25 7.37
N PHE A 135 10.19 -32.22 7.40
CA PHE A 135 11.05 -33.36 7.08
C PHE A 135 11.24 -34.37 8.23
N PHE A 136 10.31 -34.42 9.21
CA PHE A 136 10.47 -35.24 10.43
C PHE A 136 10.47 -36.77 10.15
N TYR A 137 9.90 -37.19 9.01
CA TYR A 137 9.84 -38.60 8.63
C TYR A 137 11.21 -39.20 8.28
N TYR A 138 12.19 -38.39 7.87
CA TYR A 138 13.57 -38.86 7.64
C TYR A 138 14.26 -39.34 8.92
N PRO A 139 14.40 -38.53 10.00
CA PRO A 139 14.97 -39.00 11.25
C PRO A 139 14.11 -40.08 11.92
N LEU A 140 12.78 -40.03 11.78
CA LEU A 140 11.90 -41.09 12.30
C LEU A 140 12.15 -42.44 11.62
N GLY A 141 12.25 -42.45 10.29
CA GLY A 141 12.54 -43.66 9.51
C GLY A 141 13.93 -44.22 9.83
N LEU A 142 14.92 -43.35 9.99
CA LEU A 142 16.27 -43.73 10.41
C LEU A 142 16.26 -44.38 11.81
N GLY A 143 15.50 -43.81 12.75
CA GLY A 143 15.33 -44.35 14.10
C GLY A 143 14.65 -45.72 14.11
N LEU A 144 13.59 -45.89 13.31
CA LEU A 144 12.90 -47.17 13.12
C LEU A 144 13.83 -48.23 12.52
N LEU A 145 14.66 -47.87 11.53
CA LEU A 145 15.66 -48.76 10.95
C LEU A 145 16.66 -49.24 12.00
N PHE A 146 17.24 -48.34 12.79
CA PHE A 146 18.17 -48.71 13.85
C PHE A 146 17.52 -49.57 14.93
N LEU A 147 16.26 -49.30 15.27
CA LEU A 147 15.49 -50.11 16.22
C LEU A 147 15.29 -51.53 15.70
N LEU A 148 14.91 -51.69 14.43
CA LEU A 148 14.76 -53.01 13.80
C LEU A 148 16.10 -53.77 13.73
N ILE A 149 17.22 -53.10 13.46
CA ILE A 149 18.54 -53.72 13.49
C ILE A 149 18.92 -54.15 14.92
N SER A 150 18.58 -53.33 15.91
CA SER A 150 18.90 -53.63 17.32
C SER A 150 18.09 -54.80 17.88
N PHE A 151 16.81 -54.93 17.52
CA PHE A 151 15.94 -56.01 17.98
C PHE A 151 15.94 -57.23 17.04
N GLY A 152 16.28 -57.03 15.78
CA GLY A 152 16.49 -58.07 14.78
C GLY A 152 17.80 -58.80 15.07
N SER A 153 17.78 -59.63 16.12
CA SER A 153 18.80 -60.57 16.57
C SER A 153 19.96 -60.78 15.59
N LEU A 154 20.97 -59.88 15.62
CA LEU A 154 22.26 -60.15 15.02
C LEU A 154 22.84 -61.39 15.74
N PRO A 155 23.10 -62.51 15.04
CA PRO A 155 23.70 -63.66 15.68
C PRO A 155 25.06 -63.24 16.22
N ARG A 156 25.17 -63.21 17.55
CA ARG A 156 26.42 -62.92 18.25
C ARG A 156 27.41 -64.00 17.85
N ARG A 157 28.40 -63.67 17.01
CA ARG A 157 29.48 -64.60 16.65
C ARG A 157 30.16 -65.00 17.96
N ARG A 158 29.97 -66.26 18.37
CA ARG A 158 30.76 -66.87 19.45
C ARG A 158 32.18 -67.01 18.92
N GLU A 159 33.11 -66.29 19.53
CA GLU A 159 34.53 -66.57 19.37
C GLU A 159 34.82 -67.96 19.97
N ILE A 160 35.47 -68.81 19.17
CA ILE A 160 36.08 -70.08 19.58
C ILE A 160 37.57 -69.97 19.28
#